data_AF-A0A2E3PZH5-F1
#
_entry.id   AF-A0A2E3PZH5-F1
#
_cell.length_a   1.000
_cell.length_b   1.000
_cell.length_c   1.000
_cell.angle_alpha   90.00
_cell.angle_beta   90.00
_cell.angle_gamma   90.00
#
_symmetry.space_group_name_H-M   'P 1'
#
loop_
_entity.id
_entity.type
_entity.pdbx_description
1 polymer ?
#
loop_
_entity_poly.entity_id
_entity_poly.type
_entity_poly.pdbx_seq_one_letter_code
_entity_poly.pdbx_strand_id
1 'polypeptide(L)'
;MTADPDSSHIDPQDARERLRADLESRADRWLGGEASSFPDDDSSIDGFVTWLLRSGRLAALGEDRMLASWPRVASVLGIDVPQALADAALAGIRRIESLDGVVLAESIAEAEDASCLELMEGRTTDLLGTTLAGRWLRSWSDAVSHVPLDEDGLAFLDERRRLWPLPDEMRLPVVETPLGEIDLIAGAAASMPARRLVPQFVHEEEAALFDDGRPTPGMIRRFATRRGAGATGSGRWLRADAELDPYWQVSLGLQAPGVGVRMVRIGPVRMELHPDSAGPGEDEEASMLWTASLSDLPLDVRTRVVCGDISIVTDEGDRFLL
;
A
#
# COMPACT_ATOMS: atom_id res chain seq x y z
N MET A 1 25.23 19.18 -33.00
CA MET A 1 24.03 18.85 -32.21
C MET A 1 24.17 19.58 -30.89
N THR A 2 23.59 20.76 -30.84
CA THR A 2 23.47 21.59 -29.63
C THR A 2 22.59 20.84 -28.64
N ALA A 3 23.16 20.53 -27.47
CA ALA A 3 22.40 20.12 -26.31
C ALA A 3 21.40 21.24 -25.99
N ASP A 4 20.13 20.87 -25.88
CA ASP A 4 19.07 21.78 -25.48
C ASP A 4 19.30 22.13 -23.99
N PRO A 5 19.60 23.39 -23.62
CA PRO A 5 19.98 23.77 -22.26
C PRO A 5 18.77 24.17 -21.39
N ASP A 6 17.55 23.78 -21.76
CA ASP A 6 16.32 24.28 -21.12
C ASP A 6 15.55 23.25 -20.29
N SER A 7 16.25 22.29 -19.69
CA SER A 7 15.75 21.59 -18.48
C SER A 7 16.12 22.41 -17.24
N SER A 8 15.76 23.69 -17.29
CA SER A 8 15.89 24.63 -16.20
C SER A 8 14.96 24.22 -15.05
N HIS A 9 15.51 24.18 -13.83
CA HIS A 9 14.79 23.87 -12.60
C HIS A 9 13.42 24.59 -12.57
N ILE A 10 12.33 23.84 -12.68
CA ILE A 10 10.99 24.41 -12.48
C ILE A 10 10.92 24.90 -11.02
N ASP A 11 10.61 26.18 -10.83
CA ASP A 11 10.39 26.77 -9.51
C ASP A 11 9.15 26.09 -8.88
N PRO A 12 9.20 25.61 -7.62
CA PRO A 12 8.02 25.11 -6.91
C PRO A 12 6.84 26.08 -6.92
N GLN A 13 7.10 27.40 -6.93
CA GLN A 13 6.06 28.40 -7.08
C GLN A 13 5.40 28.33 -8.46
N ASP A 14 6.18 28.32 -9.53
CA ASP A 14 5.67 28.19 -10.91
C ASP A 14 4.89 26.88 -11.10
N ALA A 15 5.37 25.78 -10.50
CA ALA A 15 4.65 24.51 -10.50
C ALA A 15 3.26 24.68 -9.86
N ARG A 16 3.20 25.22 -8.64
CA ARG A 16 1.95 25.49 -7.91
C ARG A 16 0.99 26.36 -8.70
N GLU A 17 1.47 27.43 -9.32
CA GLU A 17 0.63 28.32 -10.12
C GLU A 17 0.05 27.62 -11.35
N ARG A 18 0.83 26.76 -12.01
CA ARG A 18 0.36 25.95 -13.15
C ARG A 18 -0.73 24.95 -12.73
N LEU A 19 -0.56 24.25 -11.61
CA LEU A 19 -1.60 23.34 -11.12
C LEU A 19 -2.86 24.10 -10.72
N ARG A 20 -2.74 25.23 -10.02
CA ARG A 20 -3.89 26.08 -9.69
C ARG A 20 -4.64 26.48 -10.97
N ALA A 21 -3.93 26.97 -12.00
CA ALA A 21 -4.54 27.36 -13.26
C ALA A 21 -5.21 26.18 -14.00
N ASP A 22 -4.60 24.99 -14.00
CA ASP A 22 -5.19 23.77 -14.59
C ASP A 22 -6.47 23.34 -13.85
N LEU A 23 -6.42 23.29 -12.51
CA LEU A 23 -7.57 22.93 -11.68
C LEU A 23 -8.71 23.95 -11.81
N GLU A 24 -8.40 25.25 -11.83
CA GLU A 24 -9.37 26.33 -12.05
C GLU A 24 -10.00 26.22 -13.43
N SER A 25 -9.19 26.02 -14.47
CA SER A 25 -9.68 25.87 -15.84
C SER A 25 -10.60 24.66 -15.99
N ARG A 26 -10.29 23.52 -15.36
CA ARG A 26 -11.16 22.33 -15.34
C ARG A 26 -12.48 22.59 -14.60
N ALA A 27 -12.41 23.21 -13.42
CA ALA A 27 -13.60 23.53 -12.63
C ALA A 27 -14.53 24.50 -13.36
N ASP A 28 -14.00 25.56 -13.94
CA ASP A 28 -14.77 26.54 -14.72
C ASP A 28 -15.43 25.89 -15.94
N ARG A 29 -14.72 24.99 -16.62
CA ARG A 29 -15.24 24.22 -17.75
C ARG A 29 -16.43 23.34 -17.36
N TRP A 30 -16.35 22.62 -16.25
CA TRP A 30 -17.47 21.80 -15.77
C TRP A 30 -18.65 22.65 -15.30
N LEU A 31 -18.39 23.74 -14.57
CA LEU A 31 -19.43 24.63 -14.03
C LEU A 31 -20.10 25.50 -15.10
N GLY A 32 -19.42 25.79 -16.21
CA GLY A 32 -19.91 26.58 -17.34
C GLY A 32 -20.88 25.83 -18.26
N GLY A 33 -21.06 24.51 -18.08
CA GLY A 33 -21.98 23.70 -18.89
C GLY A 33 -21.43 23.27 -20.25
N GLU A 34 -20.12 23.39 -20.48
CA GLU A 34 -19.44 22.91 -21.70
C GLU A 34 -19.13 21.40 -21.67
N ALA A 35 -19.70 20.66 -20.70
CA ALA A 35 -19.59 19.21 -20.48
C ALA A 35 -19.70 18.34 -21.74
N SER A 36 -20.49 18.78 -22.72
CA SER A 36 -20.78 18.02 -23.94
C SER A 36 -19.78 18.20 -25.09
N SER A 37 -18.68 18.95 -24.93
CA SER A 37 -17.66 19.17 -25.98
C SER A 37 -16.26 18.67 -25.61
N PHE A 38 -16.15 17.81 -24.60
CA PHE A 38 -14.85 17.35 -24.13
C PHE A 38 -14.33 16.12 -24.89
N PRO A 39 -13.00 15.95 -25.00
CA PRO A 39 -12.44 14.61 -25.17
C PRO A 39 -12.89 13.74 -24.00
N ASP A 40 -13.26 12.48 -24.29
CA ASP A 40 -13.93 11.56 -23.35
C ASP A 40 -13.26 11.45 -21.95
N ASP A 41 -11.95 11.69 -21.84
CA ASP A 41 -11.18 11.62 -20.59
C ASP A 41 -11.47 12.75 -19.57
N ASP A 42 -11.80 13.97 -20.01
CA ASP A 42 -11.86 15.16 -19.14
C ASP A 42 -13.20 15.32 -18.40
N SER A 43 -14.23 14.58 -18.81
CA SER A 43 -15.54 14.50 -18.13
C SER A 43 -15.79 13.14 -17.46
N SER A 44 -14.79 12.27 -17.51
CA SER A 44 -14.84 10.95 -16.89
C SER A 44 -14.80 11.06 -15.36
N ILE A 45 -15.33 10.02 -14.69
CA ILE A 45 -15.22 9.87 -13.23
C ILE A 45 -13.75 9.91 -12.80
N ASP A 46 -12.85 9.31 -13.59
CA ASP A 46 -11.41 9.27 -13.32
C ASP A 46 -10.76 10.66 -13.41
N GLY A 47 -11.18 11.48 -14.39
CA GLY A 47 -10.76 12.87 -14.53
C GLY A 47 -11.18 13.73 -13.34
N PHE A 48 -12.40 13.55 -12.84
CA PHE A 48 -12.88 14.20 -11.61
C PHE A 48 -12.12 13.75 -10.37
N VAL A 49 -11.90 12.45 -10.19
CA VAL A 49 -11.14 11.90 -9.04
C VAL A 49 -9.72 12.46 -9.03
N THR A 50 -9.04 12.47 -10.18
CA THR A 50 -7.70 13.05 -10.32
C THR A 50 -7.68 14.53 -9.95
N TRP A 51 -8.65 15.30 -10.42
CA TRP A 51 -8.80 16.71 -10.07
C TRP A 51 -9.03 16.92 -8.56
N LEU A 52 -9.84 16.06 -7.92
CA LEU A 52 -10.15 16.14 -6.50
C LEU A 52 -8.92 15.82 -5.63
N LEU A 53 -8.19 14.75 -5.94
CA LEU A 53 -6.95 14.38 -5.26
C LEU A 53 -5.92 15.53 -5.33
N ARG A 54 -5.72 16.09 -6.52
CA ARG A 54 -4.81 17.25 -6.72
C ARG A 54 -5.28 18.52 -6.02
N SER A 55 -6.59 18.72 -5.92
CA SER A 55 -7.17 19.82 -5.13
C SER A 55 -6.87 19.65 -3.64
N GLY A 56 -6.87 18.41 -3.14
CA GLY A 56 -6.39 18.08 -1.79
C GLY A 56 -4.93 18.46 -1.57
N ARG A 57 -4.03 18.12 -2.51
CA ARG A 57 -2.62 18.56 -2.49
C ARG A 57 -2.52 20.09 -2.46
N LEU A 58 -3.28 20.80 -3.29
CA LEU A 58 -3.23 22.26 -3.34
C LEU A 58 -3.73 22.89 -2.03
N ALA A 59 -4.75 22.29 -1.40
CA ALA A 59 -5.26 22.69 -0.09
C ALA A 59 -4.22 22.48 1.03
N ALA A 60 -3.48 21.37 1.00
CA ALA A 60 -2.35 21.12 1.90
C ALA A 60 -1.23 22.19 1.78
N LEU A 61 -1.09 22.80 0.60
CA LEU A 61 -0.19 23.92 0.34
C LEU A 61 -0.79 25.30 0.68
N GLY A 62 -2.02 25.34 1.18
CA GLY A 62 -2.70 26.55 1.65
C GLY A 62 -3.69 27.19 0.66
N GLU A 63 -4.00 26.58 -0.49
CA GLU A 63 -5.12 27.03 -1.35
C GLU A 63 -6.30 26.05 -1.26
N ASP A 64 -7.24 26.32 -0.36
CA ASP A 64 -8.40 25.46 -0.13
C ASP A 64 -9.55 25.69 -1.13
N ARG A 65 -9.53 26.79 -1.90
CA ARG A 65 -10.64 27.21 -2.77
C ARG A 65 -11.09 26.13 -3.75
N MET A 66 -10.14 25.42 -4.37
CA MET A 66 -10.47 24.35 -5.33
C MET A 66 -11.14 23.18 -4.62
N LEU A 67 -10.58 22.74 -3.50
CA LEU A 67 -11.18 21.70 -2.67
C LEU A 67 -12.58 22.13 -2.22
N ALA A 68 -12.76 23.33 -1.68
CA ALA A 68 -14.07 23.83 -1.25
C ALA A 68 -15.14 23.83 -2.37
N SER A 69 -14.73 23.86 -3.65
CA SER A 69 -15.64 23.86 -4.80
C SER A 69 -16.10 22.48 -5.25
N TRP A 70 -15.45 21.40 -4.80
CA TRP A 70 -15.70 20.04 -5.29
C TRP A 70 -17.17 19.58 -5.17
N PRO A 71 -17.95 19.90 -4.11
CA PRO A 71 -19.33 19.42 -4.01
C PRO A 71 -20.22 19.99 -5.11
N ARG A 72 -19.95 21.25 -5.51
CA ARG A 72 -20.68 21.91 -6.60
C ARG A 72 -20.33 21.28 -7.95
N VAL A 73 -19.04 21.03 -8.20
CA VAL A 73 -18.55 20.36 -9.40
C VAL A 73 -19.17 18.97 -9.52
N ALA A 74 -19.09 18.16 -8.46
CA ALA A 74 -19.65 16.82 -8.41
C ALA A 74 -21.16 16.81 -8.67
N SER A 75 -21.90 17.79 -8.12
CA SER A 75 -23.34 17.94 -8.35
C SER A 75 -23.67 18.24 -9.82
N VAL A 76 -22.85 19.03 -10.52
CA VAL A 76 -23.05 19.32 -11.95
C VAL A 76 -22.76 18.09 -12.81
N LEU A 77 -21.73 17.32 -12.43
CA LEU A 77 -21.34 16.10 -13.14
C LEU A 77 -22.22 14.88 -12.77
N GLY A 78 -23.01 14.96 -11.70
CA GLY A 78 -23.83 13.84 -11.23
C GLY A 78 -23.01 12.68 -10.65
N ILE A 79 -21.85 12.97 -10.08
CA ILE A 79 -20.90 11.95 -9.59
C ILE A 79 -21.19 11.60 -8.12
N ASP A 80 -21.28 10.30 -7.84
CA ASP A 80 -21.23 9.76 -6.48
C ASP A 80 -19.77 9.74 -6.01
N VAL A 81 -19.34 10.83 -5.38
CA VAL A 81 -17.94 11.04 -4.99
C VAL A 81 -17.44 10.00 -3.99
N PRO A 82 -18.17 9.65 -2.92
CA PRO A 82 -17.74 8.59 -2.03
C PRO A 82 -17.48 7.26 -2.75
N GLN A 83 -18.36 6.86 -3.67
CA GLN A 83 -18.17 5.61 -4.42
C GLN A 83 -16.98 5.72 -5.40
N ALA A 84 -16.87 6.81 -6.15
CA ALA A 84 -15.79 7.04 -7.10
C ALA A 84 -14.40 6.99 -6.42
N LEU A 85 -14.26 7.62 -5.25
CA LEU A 85 -13.01 7.59 -4.47
C LEU A 85 -12.71 6.20 -3.90
N ALA A 86 -13.74 5.48 -3.43
CA ALA A 86 -13.57 4.11 -2.95
C ALA A 86 -13.08 3.17 -4.07
N ASP A 87 -13.67 3.30 -5.27
CA ASP A 87 -13.28 2.49 -6.44
C ASP A 87 -11.87 2.81 -6.92
N ALA A 88 -11.50 4.09 -6.98
CA ALA A 88 -10.15 4.52 -7.34
C ALA A 88 -9.10 4.01 -6.33
N ALA A 89 -9.36 4.16 -5.03
CA ALA A 89 -8.47 3.66 -3.99
C ALA A 89 -8.33 2.13 -4.03
N LEU A 90 -9.43 1.40 -4.22
CA LEU A 90 -9.39 -0.06 -4.36
C LEU A 90 -8.60 -0.50 -5.61
N ALA A 91 -8.75 0.22 -6.72
CA ALA A 91 -7.99 -0.02 -7.93
C ALA A 91 -6.48 0.23 -7.73
N GLY A 92 -6.11 1.32 -7.04
CA GLY A 92 -4.73 1.63 -6.68
C GLY A 92 -4.11 0.55 -5.80
N ILE A 93 -4.78 0.19 -4.70
CA ILE A 93 -4.33 -0.87 -3.77
C ILE A 93 -4.11 -2.20 -4.50
N ARG A 94 -5.00 -2.60 -5.40
CA ARG A 94 -4.88 -3.88 -6.12
C ARG A 94 -3.71 -3.94 -7.08
N ARG A 95 -3.27 -2.80 -7.61
CA ARG A 95 -2.22 -2.75 -8.63
C ARG A 95 -0.83 -2.57 -8.03
N ILE A 96 -0.72 -1.98 -6.83
CA ILE A 96 0.56 -1.54 -6.27
C ILE A 96 1.62 -2.64 -6.19
N GLU A 97 1.23 -3.89 -5.90
CA GLU A 97 2.16 -5.03 -5.81
C GLU A 97 2.75 -5.46 -7.17
N SER A 98 2.17 -4.99 -8.27
CA SER A 98 2.58 -5.30 -9.65
C SER A 98 3.26 -4.13 -10.37
N LEU A 99 3.42 -2.99 -9.69
CA LEU A 99 4.08 -1.81 -10.25
C LEU A 99 5.56 -1.78 -9.84
N ASP A 100 6.40 -1.24 -10.71
CA ASP A 100 7.81 -1.01 -10.48
C ASP A 100 8.26 0.37 -10.98
N GLY A 101 9.46 0.76 -10.58
CA GLY A 101 10.13 1.99 -11.02
C GLY A 101 9.29 3.25 -10.92
N VAL A 102 9.31 4.02 -12.01
CA VAL A 102 8.60 5.29 -12.13
C VAL A 102 7.09 5.13 -11.98
N VAL A 103 6.52 4.01 -12.44
CA VAL A 103 5.06 3.78 -12.37
C VAL A 103 4.63 3.55 -10.92
N LEU A 104 5.44 2.84 -10.13
CA LEU A 104 5.23 2.72 -8.69
C LEU A 104 5.37 4.09 -8.00
N ALA A 105 6.37 4.87 -8.38
CA ALA A 105 6.58 6.22 -7.83
C ALA A 105 5.39 7.16 -8.12
N GLU A 106 4.80 7.08 -9.31
CA GLU A 106 3.58 7.80 -9.67
C GLU A 106 2.41 7.38 -8.77
N SER A 107 2.24 6.08 -8.52
CA SER A 107 1.17 5.58 -7.65
C SER A 107 1.35 5.98 -6.18
N ILE A 108 2.60 6.01 -5.68
CA ILE A 108 2.91 6.56 -4.36
C ILE A 108 2.52 8.04 -4.31
N ALA A 109 2.81 8.80 -5.36
CA ALA A 109 2.49 10.21 -5.40
C ALA A 109 0.97 10.50 -5.49
N GLU A 110 0.19 9.64 -6.13
CA GLU A 110 -1.27 9.68 -6.08
C GLU A 110 -1.82 9.37 -4.69
N ALA A 111 -1.22 8.40 -3.99
CA ALA A 111 -1.58 8.09 -2.61
C ALA A 111 -1.19 9.20 -1.62
N GLU A 112 -0.13 9.97 -1.89
CA GLU A 112 0.14 11.22 -1.17
C GLU A 112 -0.97 12.25 -1.41
N ASP A 113 -1.46 12.40 -2.65
CA ASP A 113 -2.59 13.28 -2.97
C ASP A 113 -3.86 12.84 -2.23
N ALA A 114 -4.08 11.52 -2.14
CA ALA A 114 -5.17 10.92 -1.37
C ALA A 114 -5.06 11.21 0.13
N SER A 115 -3.85 11.14 0.69
CA SER A 115 -3.59 11.50 2.09
C SER A 115 -3.85 12.99 2.34
N CYS A 116 -3.41 13.86 1.42
CA CYS A 116 -3.70 15.29 1.49
C CYS A 116 -5.20 15.56 1.45
N LEU A 117 -5.92 14.89 0.55
CA LEU A 117 -7.38 15.00 0.47
C LEU A 117 -8.04 14.56 1.78
N GLU A 118 -7.67 13.41 2.33
CA GLU A 118 -8.25 12.90 3.58
C GLU A 118 -8.07 13.88 4.76
N LEU A 119 -6.87 14.45 4.90
CA LEU A 119 -6.55 15.39 5.97
C LEU A 119 -7.23 16.76 5.80
N MET A 120 -7.32 17.25 4.56
CA MET A 120 -7.85 18.59 4.28
C MET A 120 -9.36 18.60 4.16
N GLU A 121 -9.98 17.51 3.69
CA GLU A 121 -11.42 17.45 3.46
C GLU A 121 -12.22 17.67 4.75
N GLY A 122 -11.84 17.04 5.85
CA GLY A 122 -12.50 17.24 7.16
C GLY A 122 -12.37 18.67 7.70
N ARG A 123 -11.42 19.46 7.21
CA ARG A 123 -11.22 20.87 7.59
C ARG A 123 -11.96 21.83 6.68
N THR A 124 -12.18 21.44 5.42
CA THR A 124 -12.72 22.31 4.38
C THR A 124 -14.21 22.08 4.14
N THR A 125 -14.63 20.82 3.96
CA THR A 125 -16.03 20.48 3.61
C THR A 125 -16.71 19.54 4.59
N ASP A 126 -15.98 18.63 5.24
CA ASP A 126 -16.47 17.64 6.21
C ASP A 126 -17.63 16.75 5.70
N LEU A 127 -17.55 16.36 4.43
CA LEU A 127 -18.50 15.51 3.70
C LEU A 127 -17.97 14.08 3.48
N LEU A 128 -16.66 13.83 3.54
CA LEU A 128 -16.06 12.52 3.30
C LEU A 128 -15.58 11.81 4.58
N GLY A 129 -15.28 12.54 5.66
CA GLY A 129 -14.58 12.03 6.86
C GLY A 129 -15.12 10.73 7.49
N THR A 130 -16.44 10.55 7.58
CA THR A 130 -17.06 9.33 8.15
C THR A 130 -17.50 8.29 7.13
N THR A 131 -17.26 8.55 5.85
CA THR A 131 -17.75 7.70 4.75
C THR A 131 -16.83 6.50 4.49
N LEU A 132 -17.31 5.55 3.68
CA LEU A 132 -16.50 4.44 3.19
C LEU A 132 -15.27 4.94 2.41
N ALA A 133 -15.39 6.06 1.70
CA ALA A 133 -14.31 6.67 0.93
C ALA A 133 -13.12 7.07 1.82
N GLY A 134 -13.36 7.76 2.94
CA GLY A 134 -12.30 8.16 3.86
C GLY A 134 -11.50 6.96 4.41
N ARG A 135 -12.18 5.83 4.64
CA ARG A 135 -11.50 4.57 5.02
C ARG A 135 -10.62 4.02 3.89
N TRP A 136 -11.12 4.01 2.66
CA TRP A 136 -10.35 3.51 1.52
C TRP A 136 -9.15 4.40 1.16
N LEU A 137 -9.28 5.73 1.26
CA LEU A 137 -8.15 6.65 1.07
C LEU A 137 -7.02 6.35 2.06
N ARG A 138 -7.35 6.18 3.35
CA ARG A 138 -6.35 5.77 4.37
C ARG A 138 -5.71 4.42 4.06
N SER A 139 -6.52 3.43 3.67
CA SER A 139 -5.98 2.11 3.29
C SER A 139 -5.07 2.18 2.06
N TRP A 140 -5.32 3.09 1.12
CA TRP A 140 -4.47 3.27 -0.04
C TRP A 140 -3.11 3.87 0.36
N SER A 141 -3.11 4.93 1.17
CA SER A 141 -1.88 5.51 1.71
C SER A 141 -1.06 4.50 2.53
N ASP A 142 -1.70 3.68 3.36
CA ASP A 142 -0.99 2.62 4.11
C ASP A 142 -0.43 1.55 3.17
N ALA A 143 -1.21 1.09 2.18
CA ALA A 143 -0.76 0.06 1.24
C ALA A 143 0.52 0.45 0.48
N VAL A 144 0.65 1.71 0.05
CA VAL A 144 1.84 2.16 -0.69
C VAL A 144 3.05 2.44 0.21
N SER A 145 2.82 2.77 1.48
CA SER A 145 3.86 3.19 2.44
C SER A 145 4.91 2.11 2.72
N HIS A 146 4.60 0.86 2.39
CA HIS A 146 5.45 -0.31 2.66
C HIS A 146 6.05 -0.94 1.41
N VAL A 147 5.86 -0.33 0.23
CA VAL A 147 6.35 -0.87 -1.05
C VAL A 147 7.78 -0.37 -1.30
N PRO A 148 8.74 -1.28 -1.55
CA PRO A 148 10.13 -0.88 -1.86
C PRO A 148 10.19 -0.14 -3.20
N LEU A 149 10.91 0.97 -3.22
CA LEU A 149 11.12 1.79 -4.42
C LEU A 149 12.57 1.71 -4.86
N ASP A 150 12.78 1.64 -6.18
CA ASP A 150 14.11 1.67 -6.80
C ASP A 150 14.67 3.08 -6.93
N GLU A 151 15.94 3.20 -7.31
CA GLU A 151 16.63 4.49 -7.42
C GLU A 151 15.99 5.42 -8.47
N ASP A 152 15.48 4.87 -9.57
CA ASP A 152 14.82 5.64 -10.64
C ASP A 152 13.46 6.19 -10.18
N GLY A 153 12.66 5.35 -9.54
CA GLY A 153 11.40 5.72 -8.91
C GLY A 153 11.60 6.70 -7.75
N LEU A 154 12.64 6.49 -6.94
CA LEU A 154 13.00 7.39 -5.85
C LEU A 154 13.40 8.77 -6.39
N ALA A 155 14.27 8.82 -7.41
CA ALA A 155 14.66 10.07 -8.05
C ALA A 155 13.45 10.82 -8.63
N PHE A 156 12.51 10.10 -9.25
CA PHE A 156 11.25 10.68 -9.72
C PHE A 156 10.42 11.25 -8.57
N LEU A 157 10.24 10.49 -7.48
CA LEU A 157 9.44 10.89 -6.34
C LEU A 157 10.06 12.08 -5.61
N ASP A 158 11.38 12.10 -5.45
CA ASP A 158 12.13 13.20 -4.84
C ASP A 158 12.04 14.48 -5.67
N GLU A 159 12.17 14.37 -7.00
CA GLU A 159 11.96 15.51 -7.90
C GLU A 159 10.52 16.03 -7.78
N ARG A 160 9.52 15.15 -7.70
CA ARG A 160 8.13 15.56 -7.48
C ARG A 160 7.96 16.25 -6.13
N ARG A 161 8.51 15.73 -5.04
CA ARG A 161 8.45 16.34 -3.70
C ARG A 161 9.17 17.67 -3.62
N ARG A 162 10.25 17.84 -4.41
CA ARG A 162 10.94 19.12 -4.57
C ARG A 162 10.05 20.15 -5.26
N LEU A 163 9.37 19.77 -6.34
CA LEU A 163 8.44 20.64 -7.07
C LEU A 163 7.16 20.93 -6.28
N TRP A 164 6.75 19.99 -5.42
CA TRP A 164 5.50 20.02 -4.67
C TRP A 164 5.76 19.76 -3.17
N PRO A 165 6.31 20.74 -2.44
CA PRO A 165 6.77 20.54 -1.07
C PRO A 165 5.59 20.40 -0.11
N LEU A 166 5.15 19.15 0.11
CA LEU A 166 4.18 18.82 1.15
C LEU A 166 4.83 18.97 2.55
N PRO A 167 4.07 19.34 3.59
CA PRO A 167 4.51 19.19 4.97
C PRO A 167 4.89 17.75 5.27
N ASP A 168 5.90 17.52 6.12
CA ASP A 168 6.41 16.16 6.41
C ASP A 168 5.31 15.22 6.95
N GLU A 169 4.34 15.77 7.69
CA GLU A 169 3.18 15.05 8.24
C GLU A 169 2.25 14.48 7.16
N MET A 170 2.32 14.98 5.93
CA MET A 170 1.51 14.57 4.79
C MET A 170 2.31 13.76 3.76
N ARG A 171 3.61 13.56 4.00
CA ARG A 171 4.47 12.74 3.15
C ARG A 171 4.37 11.29 3.58
N LEU A 172 4.17 10.41 2.62
CA LEU A 172 4.21 8.98 2.90
C LEU A 172 5.67 8.53 3.11
N PRO A 173 5.93 7.64 4.08
CA PRO A 173 7.26 7.06 4.23
C PRO A 173 7.60 6.26 2.96
N VAL A 174 8.86 6.36 2.53
CA VAL A 174 9.37 5.63 1.36
C VAL A 174 10.42 4.65 1.85
N VAL A 175 10.29 3.40 1.42
CA VAL A 175 11.31 2.38 1.67
C VAL A 175 12.28 2.39 0.49
N GLU A 176 13.36 3.17 0.64
CA GLU A 176 14.48 3.16 -0.32
C GLU A 176 15.11 1.77 -0.38
N THR A 177 15.27 1.24 -1.59
CA THR A 177 16.01 0.01 -1.83
C THR A 177 17.14 0.31 -2.82
N PRO A 178 18.41 0.33 -2.40
CA PRO A 178 19.54 0.58 -3.30
C PRO A 178 19.57 -0.46 -4.44
N LEU A 179 19.98 -0.07 -5.66
CA LEU A 179 20.00 -0.95 -6.85
C LEU A 179 20.76 -2.27 -6.62
N GLY A 180 21.76 -2.28 -5.74
CA GLY A 180 22.49 -3.50 -5.36
C GLY A 180 21.62 -4.57 -4.67
N GLU A 181 20.54 -4.16 -3.99
CA GLU A 181 19.54 -5.07 -3.41
C GLU A 181 18.41 -5.38 -4.38
N ILE A 182 18.12 -4.50 -5.36
CA ILE A 182 17.11 -4.77 -6.39
C ILE A 182 17.62 -5.75 -7.42
N ASP A 183 18.91 -5.78 -7.78
CA ASP A 183 19.46 -6.88 -8.57
C ASP A 183 19.42 -8.22 -7.82
N LEU A 184 19.45 -8.19 -6.48
CA LEU A 184 19.21 -9.36 -5.62
C LEU A 184 17.71 -9.73 -5.55
N ILE A 185 16.80 -8.77 -5.54
CA ILE A 185 15.33 -8.98 -5.48
C ILE A 185 14.75 -9.33 -6.86
N ALA A 186 15.19 -8.68 -7.93
CA ALA A 186 14.87 -8.96 -9.32
C ALA A 186 15.60 -10.21 -9.83
N GLY A 187 16.84 -10.46 -9.38
CA GLY A 187 17.52 -11.74 -9.57
C GLY A 187 16.82 -12.90 -8.84
N ALA A 188 16.27 -12.65 -7.65
CA ALA A 188 15.44 -13.63 -6.93
C ALA A 188 14.05 -13.81 -7.57
N ALA A 189 13.42 -12.74 -8.05
CA ALA A 189 12.12 -12.79 -8.74
C ALA A 189 12.23 -13.40 -10.15
N ALA A 190 13.39 -13.30 -10.81
CA ALA A 190 13.62 -13.86 -12.14
C ALA A 190 14.11 -15.32 -12.14
N SER A 191 14.36 -15.97 -10.99
CA SER A 191 14.95 -17.32 -11.02
C SER A 191 14.49 -18.31 -9.95
N MET A 192 13.64 -17.99 -8.97
CA MET A 192 13.19 -19.00 -8.00
C MET A 192 11.71 -18.83 -7.66
N PRO A 193 10.81 -19.71 -8.14
CA PRO A 193 9.41 -19.69 -7.73
C PRO A 193 9.31 -19.86 -6.21
N ALA A 194 8.41 -19.11 -5.57
CA ALA A 194 8.18 -19.20 -4.13
C ALA A 194 7.92 -20.66 -3.74
N ARG A 195 8.78 -21.21 -2.88
CA ARG A 195 8.68 -22.63 -2.53
C ARG A 195 7.66 -22.79 -1.42
N ARG A 196 6.57 -23.48 -1.75
CA ARG A 196 5.54 -23.81 -0.77
C ARG A 196 6.05 -24.90 0.17
N LEU A 197 6.03 -24.61 1.48
CA LEU A 197 6.47 -25.54 2.51
C LEU A 197 5.35 -26.48 2.99
N VAL A 198 4.09 -26.09 2.72
CA VAL A 198 2.88 -26.87 3.02
C VAL A 198 1.87 -26.76 1.88
N PRO A 199 0.91 -27.69 1.74
CA PRO A 199 -0.19 -27.55 0.79
C PRO A 199 -0.97 -26.24 1.02
N GLN A 200 -1.49 -25.64 -0.06
CA GLN A 200 -2.27 -24.41 0.01
C GLN A 200 -3.42 -24.55 1.01
N PHE A 201 -3.60 -23.56 1.87
CA PHE A 201 -4.73 -23.50 2.78
C PHE A 201 -6.02 -23.30 1.98
N VAL A 202 -6.81 -24.36 1.83
CA VAL A 202 -8.09 -24.30 1.11
C VAL A 202 -9.17 -23.85 2.08
N HIS A 203 -9.85 -22.76 1.73
CA HIS A 203 -11.00 -22.25 2.47
C HIS A 203 -12.19 -23.20 2.32
N GLU A 204 -12.75 -23.68 3.43
CA GLU A 204 -14.07 -24.32 3.46
C GLU A 204 -15.07 -23.32 4.06
N GLU A 205 -15.87 -22.69 3.19
CA GLU A 205 -16.90 -21.69 3.55
C GLU A 205 -18.01 -22.28 4.46
N GLU A 206 -18.20 -23.60 4.47
CA GLU A 206 -19.35 -24.27 5.10
C GLU A 206 -19.25 -24.47 6.63
N ALA A 207 -18.08 -24.27 7.24
CA ALA A 207 -17.92 -24.39 8.69
C ALA A 207 -18.05 -23.02 9.34
N ALA A 208 -19.14 -22.75 10.07
CA ALA A 208 -19.32 -21.52 10.85
C ALA A 208 -17.99 -21.09 11.51
N LEU A 209 -17.39 -20.03 10.98
CA LEU A 209 -15.98 -19.72 11.25
C LEU A 209 -15.78 -19.01 12.60
N PHE A 210 -16.86 -18.53 13.23
CA PHE A 210 -16.81 -17.66 14.41
C PHE A 210 -17.77 -18.08 15.52
N ASP A 211 -17.32 -17.82 16.75
CA ASP A 211 -18.11 -17.84 17.98
C ASP A 211 -17.95 -16.44 18.62
N ASP A 212 -19.01 -15.62 18.58
CA ASP A 212 -19.01 -14.23 19.08
C ASP A 212 -17.83 -13.36 18.60
N GLY A 213 -17.46 -13.46 17.31
CA GLY A 213 -16.39 -12.64 16.70
C GLY A 213 -14.96 -13.14 16.95
N ARG A 214 -14.80 -14.30 17.60
CA ARG A 214 -13.49 -14.98 17.79
C ARG A 214 -13.31 -16.14 16.80
N PRO A 215 -12.07 -16.53 16.46
CA PRO A 215 -11.83 -17.72 15.65
C PRO A 215 -12.39 -18.96 16.33
N THR A 216 -13.09 -19.81 15.59
CA THR A 216 -13.55 -21.09 16.15
C THR A 216 -12.39 -22.04 16.46
N PRO A 217 -12.58 -22.99 17.40
CA PRO A 217 -11.61 -24.06 17.62
C PRO A 217 -11.28 -24.89 16.36
N GLY A 218 -12.21 -24.95 15.39
CA GLY A 218 -11.96 -25.57 14.08
C GLY A 218 -10.99 -24.75 13.23
N MET A 219 -11.16 -23.42 13.17
CA MET A 219 -10.26 -22.50 12.47
C MET A 219 -8.86 -22.51 13.08
N ILE A 220 -8.73 -22.41 14.41
CA ILE A 220 -7.45 -22.48 15.12
C ILE A 220 -6.70 -23.78 14.79
N ARG A 221 -7.39 -24.93 14.89
CA ARG A 221 -6.78 -26.24 14.59
C ARG A 221 -6.35 -26.39 13.13
N ARG A 222 -7.14 -25.87 12.18
CA ARG A 222 -6.78 -25.87 10.75
C ARG A 222 -5.62 -24.92 10.46
N PHE A 223 -5.59 -23.75 11.09
CA PHE A 223 -4.48 -22.81 10.91
C PHE A 223 -3.16 -23.41 11.41
N ALA A 224 -3.18 -24.12 12.54
CA ALA A 224 -2.03 -24.82 13.10
C ALA A 224 -1.48 -25.97 12.22
N THR A 225 -2.16 -26.36 11.14
CA THR A 225 -1.58 -27.31 10.16
C THR A 225 -0.55 -26.67 9.24
N ARG A 226 -0.40 -25.33 9.26
CA ARG A 226 0.60 -24.56 8.51
C ARG A 226 1.97 -24.69 9.17
N ARG A 227 2.53 -25.88 9.08
CA ARG A 227 3.87 -26.23 9.53
C ARG A 227 4.66 -26.92 8.43
N GLY A 228 5.81 -26.38 8.08
CA GLY A 228 6.59 -26.86 6.95
C GLY A 228 8.08 -26.64 7.14
N ALA A 229 8.87 -27.35 6.35
CA ALA A 229 10.32 -27.23 6.38
C ALA A 229 10.90 -27.36 4.97
N GLY A 230 12.05 -26.73 4.74
CA GLY A 230 12.79 -26.87 3.49
C GLY A 230 14.14 -26.15 3.51
N ALA A 231 14.96 -26.41 2.49
CA ALA A 231 16.29 -25.80 2.34
C ALA A 231 16.30 -24.47 1.53
N THR A 232 17.06 -23.47 1.91
CA THR A 232 17.36 -22.26 1.11
C THR A 232 18.11 -22.61 -0.17
N GLY A 233 18.26 -21.64 -1.08
CA GLY A 233 19.15 -21.73 -2.24
C GLY A 233 20.61 -22.03 -1.85
N SER A 234 21.03 -21.59 -0.66
CA SER A 234 22.34 -21.92 -0.06
C SER A 234 22.41 -23.31 0.59
N GLY A 235 21.31 -24.06 0.64
CA GLY A 235 21.24 -25.40 1.23
C GLY A 235 21.06 -25.43 2.76
N ARG A 236 20.87 -24.28 3.41
CA ARG A 236 20.55 -24.18 4.84
C ARG A 236 19.09 -24.51 5.08
N TRP A 237 18.77 -25.14 6.20
CA TRP A 237 17.39 -25.56 6.48
C TRP A 237 16.62 -24.50 7.26
N LEU A 238 15.36 -24.31 6.87
CA LEU A 238 14.37 -23.50 7.57
C LEU A 238 13.16 -24.38 7.89
N ARG A 239 12.67 -24.29 9.13
CA ARG A 239 11.41 -24.85 9.58
C ARG A 239 10.53 -23.74 10.14
N ALA A 240 9.25 -23.81 9.84
CA ALA A 240 8.27 -22.81 10.20
C ALA A 240 7.00 -23.47 10.72
N ASP A 241 6.49 -22.97 11.85
CA ASP A 241 5.30 -23.47 12.53
C ASP A 241 4.40 -22.26 12.86
N ALA A 242 3.22 -22.17 12.24
CA ALA A 242 2.28 -21.07 12.44
C ALA A 242 1.16 -21.43 13.42
N GLU A 243 0.72 -20.44 14.20
CA GLU A 243 -0.35 -20.54 15.19
C GLU A 243 -1.30 -19.34 15.10
N LEU A 244 -2.58 -19.58 15.35
CA LEU A 244 -3.61 -18.56 15.50
C LEU A 244 -4.26 -18.74 16.87
N ASP A 245 -4.30 -17.68 17.66
CA ASP A 245 -4.91 -17.72 18.97
C ASP A 245 -6.39 -17.27 18.95
N PRO A 246 -7.14 -17.41 20.07
CA PRO A 246 -8.52 -16.95 20.18
C PRO A 246 -8.73 -15.43 20.11
N TYR A 247 -7.67 -14.63 20.19
CA TYR A 247 -7.69 -13.16 20.18
C TYR A 247 -7.26 -12.56 18.84
N TRP A 248 -7.16 -13.38 17.79
CA TRP A 248 -6.71 -12.99 16.46
C TRP A 248 -5.23 -12.62 16.37
N GLN A 249 -4.41 -13.11 17.31
CA GLN A 249 -2.97 -13.04 17.21
C GLN A 249 -2.46 -14.21 16.38
N VAL A 250 -1.72 -13.89 15.31
CA VAL A 250 -1.01 -14.85 14.48
C VAL A 250 0.44 -14.88 14.95
N SER A 251 0.95 -16.07 15.20
CA SER A 251 2.35 -16.30 15.56
C SER A 251 3.01 -17.24 14.57
N LEU A 252 4.27 -16.99 14.24
CA LEU A 252 5.09 -17.84 13.39
C LEU A 252 6.41 -18.10 14.09
N GLY A 253 6.60 -19.34 14.55
CA GLY A 253 7.89 -19.82 15.02
C GLY A 253 8.75 -20.23 13.84
N LEU A 254 9.93 -19.62 13.71
CA LEU A 254 10.93 -19.95 12.70
C LEU A 254 12.17 -20.54 13.36
N GLN A 255 12.57 -21.73 12.91
CA GLN A 255 13.84 -22.36 13.24
C GLN A 255 14.69 -22.36 11.97
N ALA A 256 15.68 -21.47 11.92
CA ALA A 256 16.43 -21.21 10.70
C ALA A 256 17.91 -20.88 11.03
N PRO A 257 18.70 -21.88 11.47
CA PRO A 257 20.07 -21.64 11.92
C PRO A 257 20.93 -21.06 10.79
N GLY A 258 21.50 -19.88 11.05
CA GLY A 258 22.33 -19.15 10.08
C GLY A 258 21.58 -18.65 8.85
N VAL A 259 20.25 -18.61 8.86
CA VAL A 259 19.43 -18.00 7.81
C VAL A 259 18.88 -16.69 8.35
N GLY A 260 19.30 -15.57 7.76
CA GLY A 260 18.71 -14.29 8.05
C GLY A 260 17.30 -14.18 7.47
N VAL A 261 16.34 -13.78 8.29
CA VAL A 261 14.94 -13.58 7.88
C VAL A 261 14.66 -12.09 7.85
N ARG A 262 14.49 -11.57 6.63
CA ARG A 262 14.25 -10.15 6.37
C ARG A 262 12.82 -9.75 6.68
N MET A 263 11.87 -10.60 6.31
CA MET A 263 10.45 -10.23 6.35
C MET A 263 9.55 -11.45 6.48
N VAL A 264 8.50 -11.29 7.30
CA VAL A 264 7.39 -12.23 7.41
C VAL A 264 6.08 -11.47 7.27
N ARG A 265 5.14 -11.98 6.48
CA ARG A 265 3.79 -11.41 6.30
C ARG A 265 2.73 -12.50 6.28
N ILE A 266 1.52 -12.18 6.72
CA ILE A 266 0.31 -12.97 6.47
C ILE A 266 -0.66 -12.14 5.63
N GLY A 267 -0.91 -12.57 4.40
CA GLY A 267 -1.58 -11.73 3.41
C GLY A 267 -0.93 -10.33 3.34
N PRO A 268 -1.69 -9.23 3.49
CA PRO A 268 -1.13 -7.88 3.49
C PRO A 268 -0.45 -7.49 4.81
N VAL A 269 -0.65 -8.21 5.91
CA VAL A 269 -0.21 -7.79 7.25
C VAL A 269 1.24 -8.21 7.50
N ARG A 270 2.10 -7.24 7.84
CA ARG A 270 3.48 -7.50 8.26
C ARG A 270 3.49 -8.06 9.69
N MET A 271 4.29 -9.10 9.89
CA MET A 271 4.56 -9.63 11.23
C MET A 271 5.80 -8.95 11.80
N GLU A 272 5.79 -8.75 13.12
CA GLU A 272 6.89 -8.16 13.87
C GLU A 272 7.66 -9.24 14.61
N LEU A 273 8.98 -9.08 14.72
CA LEU A 273 9.80 -9.99 15.50
C LEU A 273 9.54 -9.74 17.00
N HIS A 274 9.17 -10.78 17.73
CA HIS A 274 8.91 -10.71 19.16
C HIS A 274 10.19 -10.32 19.91
N PRO A 275 10.15 -9.39 20.89
CA PRO A 275 11.34 -8.86 21.57
C PRO A 275 12.16 -9.92 22.32
N ASP A 276 11.51 -10.99 22.79
CA ASP A 276 12.16 -12.11 23.47
C ASP A 276 12.74 -13.18 22.50
N SER A 277 12.73 -12.92 21.19
CA SER A 277 13.35 -13.80 20.21
C SER A 277 14.87 -13.79 20.41
N ALA A 278 15.48 -14.96 20.57
CA ALA A 278 16.94 -15.07 20.60
C ALA A 278 17.49 -14.58 19.26
N GLY A 279 18.39 -13.58 19.29
CA GLY A 279 19.06 -13.07 18.10
C GLY A 279 19.92 -14.14 17.41
N PRO A 280 20.56 -13.83 16.27
CA PRO A 280 21.44 -14.75 15.56
C PRO A 280 22.74 -14.93 16.33
N GLY A 281 22.69 -15.57 17.50
CA GLY A 281 23.84 -16.12 18.19
C GLY A 281 24.24 -17.44 17.54
N GLU A 282 25.50 -17.84 17.70
CA GLU A 282 26.08 -19.09 17.20
C GLU A 282 25.44 -20.37 17.78
N ASP A 283 24.37 -20.24 18.57
CA ASP A 283 23.66 -21.35 19.18
C ASP A 283 22.70 -22.01 18.17
N GLU A 284 22.85 -23.32 18.00
CA GLU A 284 22.15 -24.19 17.04
C GLU A 284 20.61 -24.22 17.19
N GLU A 285 20.02 -23.50 18.17
CA GLU A 285 18.60 -23.46 18.50
C GLU A 285 17.96 -22.06 18.45
N ALA A 286 18.53 -21.10 17.71
CA ALA A 286 17.91 -19.78 17.57
C ALA A 286 16.52 -19.88 16.89
N SER A 287 15.47 -19.79 17.71
CA SER A 287 14.09 -19.71 17.27
C SER A 287 13.64 -18.26 17.25
N MET A 288 13.25 -17.79 16.07
CA MET A 288 12.69 -16.46 15.88
C MET A 288 11.17 -16.56 15.97
N LEU A 289 10.55 -15.76 16.82
CA LEU A 289 9.09 -15.71 16.92
C LEU A 289 8.60 -14.43 16.25
N TRP A 290 7.80 -14.57 15.20
CA TRP A 290 7.16 -13.44 14.53
C TRP A 290 5.69 -13.40 14.91
N THR A 291 5.13 -12.21 15.15
CA THR A 291 3.74 -12.04 15.59
C THR A 291 3.04 -10.92 14.84
N ALA A 292 1.74 -11.07 14.59
CA ALA A 292 0.86 -9.99 14.13
C ALA A 292 -0.49 -10.07 14.83
N SER A 293 -1.00 -8.94 15.31
CA SER A 293 -2.37 -8.84 15.80
C SER A 293 -3.31 -8.44 14.68
N LEU A 294 -4.39 -9.21 14.49
CA LEU A 294 -5.49 -8.85 13.59
C LEU A 294 -6.70 -8.30 14.37
N SER A 295 -6.59 -8.10 15.68
CA SER A 295 -7.67 -7.70 16.59
C SER A 295 -8.35 -6.37 16.24
N ASP A 296 -7.67 -5.53 15.48
CA ASP A 296 -8.12 -4.15 15.19
C ASP A 296 -8.76 -4.03 13.79
N LEU A 297 -8.62 -5.07 12.96
CA LEU A 297 -9.18 -5.11 11.61
C LEU A 297 -10.70 -5.40 11.65
N PRO A 298 -11.49 -5.04 10.64
CA PRO A 298 -12.86 -5.54 10.50
C PRO A 298 -12.90 -7.07 10.39
N LEU A 299 -13.96 -7.71 10.92
CA LEU A 299 -14.05 -9.18 10.99
C LEU A 299 -13.84 -9.85 9.63
N ASP A 300 -14.48 -9.33 8.57
CA ASP A 300 -14.37 -9.78 7.18
C ASP A 300 -12.96 -9.60 6.59
N VAL A 301 -12.19 -8.64 7.09
CA VAL A 301 -10.79 -8.47 6.72
C VAL A 301 -9.93 -9.50 7.44
N ARG A 302 -10.15 -9.70 8.76
CA ARG A 302 -9.44 -10.73 9.54
C ARG A 302 -9.59 -12.11 8.90
N THR A 303 -10.80 -12.46 8.49
CA THR A 303 -11.07 -13.77 7.85
C THR A 303 -10.25 -13.96 6.58
N ARG A 304 -10.21 -12.93 5.72
CA ARG A 304 -9.49 -12.96 4.45
C ARG A 304 -7.98 -13.04 4.69
N VAL A 305 -7.46 -12.27 5.63
CA VAL A 305 -6.04 -12.28 6.00
C VAL A 305 -5.61 -13.64 6.52
N VAL A 306 -6.36 -14.21 7.47
CA VAL A 306 -6.05 -15.54 8.01
C VAL A 306 -6.10 -16.64 6.94
N CYS A 307 -6.97 -16.51 5.94
CA CYS A 307 -7.03 -17.47 4.84
C CYS A 307 -5.91 -17.29 3.80
N GLY A 308 -5.18 -16.18 3.82
CA GLY A 308 -4.04 -15.93 2.93
C GLY A 308 -2.78 -16.70 3.34
N ASP A 309 -1.82 -16.78 2.42
CA ASP A 309 -0.51 -17.40 2.70
C ASP A 309 0.29 -16.58 3.71
N ILE A 310 1.12 -17.27 4.47
CA ILE A 310 2.21 -16.63 5.21
C ILE A 310 3.45 -16.67 4.33
N SER A 311 3.97 -15.49 3.97
CA SER A 311 5.19 -15.37 3.19
C SER A 311 6.38 -15.09 4.09
N ILE A 312 7.45 -15.87 3.91
CA ILE A 312 8.74 -15.69 4.57
C ILE A 312 9.75 -15.33 3.49
N VAL A 313 10.50 -14.25 3.72
CA VAL A 313 11.56 -13.77 2.82
C VAL A 313 12.87 -13.75 3.60
N THR A 314 13.87 -14.46 3.08
CA THR A 314 15.21 -14.52 3.67
C THR A 314 16.09 -13.37 3.16
N ASP A 315 17.20 -13.11 3.85
CA ASP A 315 18.24 -12.15 3.43
C ASP A 315 18.89 -12.56 2.10
N GLU A 316 18.88 -13.87 1.79
CA GLU A 316 19.42 -14.44 0.55
C GLU A 316 18.42 -14.33 -0.63
N GLY A 317 17.23 -13.76 -0.39
CA GLY A 317 16.20 -13.56 -1.42
C GLY A 317 15.26 -14.75 -1.62
N ASP A 318 15.45 -15.87 -0.94
CA ASP A 318 14.53 -17.01 -1.00
C ASP A 318 13.16 -16.64 -0.43
N ARG A 319 12.11 -17.12 -1.12
CA ARG A 319 10.71 -16.94 -0.72
C ARG A 319 10.06 -18.27 -0.39
N PHE A 320 9.51 -18.36 0.82
CA PHE A 320 8.73 -19.51 1.28
C PHE A 320 7.29 -19.12 1.54
N LEU A 321 6.37 -20.06 1.29
CA LEU A 321 4.95 -19.89 1.55
C LEU A 321 4.45 -21.01 2.47
N LEU A 322 3.70 -20.61 3.49
CA LEU A 322 2.87 -21.50 4.33
C LEU A 322 1.39 -21.28 4.04
#